data_AF-A0A2N2TC18-F1
#
_entry.id   AF-A0A2N2TC18-F1
#
_cell.length_a   1.000
_cell.length_b   1.000
_cell.length_c   1.000
_cell.angle_alpha   90.00
_cell.angle_beta   90.00
_cell.angle_gamma   90.00
#
_symmetry.space_group_name_H-M   'P 1'
#
loop_
_entity.id
_entity.type
_entity.pdbx_description
1 polymer ?
#
loop_
_entity_poly.entity_id
_entity_poly.type
_entity_poly.pdbx_seq_one_letter_code
_entity_poly.pdbx_strand_id
1 'polypeptide(L)'
;PDPASTEDLPSPLQSRWVDASCLPSHALTPAAIQQAIATEAADYQALFGSAPQVAVATTFVWNDAVEAAWAQAGVEAIITPGRRATCRNGAGQPGCVDATMLTGERSLAGPSFLVRDVYFEPALGHVPQRLVDGLQARTRQGRACLVETHRFNFLQAPDASLAALEAGLREALARCPDLRFAAPIELARAIRQRDPAWIETRLKPRLAAWRARLDEIPRFRRLSQLSGLALPLALLGGRA
;
A
#
# COMPACT_ATOMS: atom_id res chain seq x y z
N PRO A 1 -8.49 11.06 27.94
CA PRO A 1 -9.13 10.33 26.83
C PRO A 1 -8.06 9.63 26.00
N ASP A 2 -8.15 8.31 25.87
CA ASP A 2 -7.28 7.59 24.93
C ASP A 2 -7.57 8.10 23.51
N PRO A 3 -6.54 8.25 22.66
CA PRO A 3 -6.77 8.69 21.29
C PRO A 3 -7.60 7.63 20.57
N ALA A 4 -8.78 8.05 20.09
CA ALA A 4 -9.66 7.18 19.31
C ALA A 4 -8.91 6.64 18.08
N SER A 5 -9.02 5.33 17.82
CA SER A 5 -8.57 4.78 16.56
C SER A 5 -9.54 5.20 15.45
N THR A 6 -9.06 5.31 14.22
CA THR A 6 -9.92 5.66 13.07
C THR A 6 -11.06 4.65 12.92
N GLU A 7 -10.79 3.39 13.27
CA GLU A 7 -11.71 2.26 13.24
C GLU A 7 -12.79 2.34 14.32
N ASP A 8 -12.55 3.05 15.43
CA ASP A 8 -13.52 3.28 16.51
C ASP A 8 -14.43 4.48 16.24
N LEU A 9 -14.13 5.29 15.22
CA LEU A 9 -14.97 6.42 14.87
C LEU A 9 -16.34 5.94 14.34
N PRO A 10 -17.43 6.67 14.56
CA PRO A 10 -18.70 6.39 13.88
C PRO A 10 -18.52 6.25 12.37
N SER A 11 -19.26 5.33 11.72
CA SER A 11 -19.19 5.09 10.27
C SER A 11 -19.14 6.35 9.38
N PRO A 12 -19.92 7.43 9.66
CA PRO A 12 -19.85 8.68 8.89
C PRO A 12 -18.48 9.37 8.91
N LEU A 13 -17.65 9.10 9.92
CA LEU A 13 -16.33 9.69 10.10
C LEU A 13 -15.20 8.76 9.64
N GLN A 14 -15.49 7.48 9.35
CA GLN A 14 -14.47 6.54 8.93
C GLN A 14 -14.16 6.62 7.42
N SER A 15 -15.04 7.17 6.60
CA SER A 15 -14.77 7.46 5.19
C SER A 15 -15.45 8.74 4.77
N ARG A 16 -14.72 9.60 4.07
CA ARG A 16 -15.23 10.87 3.52
C ARG A 16 -15.74 10.73 2.08
N TRP A 17 -15.52 9.57 1.47
CA TRP A 17 -15.73 9.34 0.04
C TRP A 17 -17.06 8.63 -0.27
N VAL A 18 -17.81 8.32 0.77
CA VAL A 18 -19.17 7.77 0.72
C VAL A 18 -20.01 8.46 1.79
N ASP A 19 -21.32 8.51 1.59
CA ASP A 19 -22.27 8.88 2.62
C ASP A 19 -22.56 7.65 3.49
N ALA A 20 -21.92 7.59 4.66
CA ALA A 20 -22.14 6.55 5.66
C ALA A 20 -22.99 7.02 6.86
N SER A 21 -23.79 8.08 6.69
CA SER A 21 -24.80 8.53 7.68
C SER A 21 -25.83 7.45 7.99
N CYS A 22 -26.13 6.60 7.01
CA CYS A 22 -26.83 5.34 7.14
C CYS A 22 -26.01 4.19 6.52
N LEU A 23 -26.35 2.95 6.87
CA LEU A 23 -25.73 1.75 6.31
C LEU A 23 -26.79 0.88 5.62
N PRO A 24 -26.49 0.30 4.45
CA PRO A 24 -25.28 0.44 3.65
C PRO A 24 -25.06 1.88 3.16
N SER A 25 -23.79 2.28 2.98
CA SER A 25 -23.47 3.65 2.57
C SER A 25 -23.93 3.95 1.14
N HIS A 26 -24.18 5.22 0.85
CA HIS A 26 -24.49 5.70 -0.49
C HIS A 26 -23.29 6.42 -1.14
N ALA A 27 -23.26 6.45 -2.47
CA ALA A 27 -22.25 7.22 -3.20
C ALA A 27 -22.52 8.72 -3.06
N LEU A 28 -21.45 9.50 -2.89
CA LEU A 28 -21.50 10.96 -3.00
C LEU A 28 -21.56 11.39 -4.47
N THR A 29 -22.06 12.60 -4.72
CA THR A 29 -22.01 13.15 -6.08
C THR A 29 -20.56 13.48 -6.48
N PRO A 30 -20.19 13.35 -7.76
CA PRO A 30 -18.86 13.71 -8.23
C PRO A 30 -18.46 15.16 -7.87
N ALA A 31 -19.41 16.10 -7.92
CA ALA A 31 -19.18 17.49 -7.54
C ALA A 31 -18.85 17.64 -6.05
N ALA A 32 -19.54 16.90 -5.16
CA ALA A 32 -19.24 16.93 -3.73
C ALA A 32 -17.84 16.35 -3.44
N ILE A 33 -17.49 15.25 -4.10
CA ILE A 33 -16.14 14.64 -4.01
C ILE A 33 -15.08 15.63 -4.48
N GLN A 34 -15.27 16.25 -5.65
CA GLN A 34 -14.33 17.20 -6.22
C GLN A 34 -14.12 18.41 -5.29
N GLN A 35 -15.21 18.98 -4.77
CA GLN A 35 -15.14 20.11 -3.84
C GLN A 35 -14.39 19.73 -2.56
N ALA A 36 -14.69 18.56 -1.99
CA ALA A 36 -14.04 18.09 -0.77
C ALA A 36 -12.52 17.91 -0.97
N ILE A 37 -12.12 17.28 -2.08
CA ILE A 37 -10.70 17.05 -2.40
C ILE A 37 -9.99 18.37 -2.72
N ALA A 38 -10.63 19.29 -3.42
CA ALA A 38 -10.05 20.61 -3.70
C ALA A 38 -9.79 21.39 -2.39
N THR A 39 -10.73 21.35 -1.45
CA THR A 39 -10.55 21.94 -0.12
C THR A 39 -9.40 21.27 0.63
N GLU A 40 -9.37 19.94 0.70
CA GLU A 40 -8.28 19.21 1.39
C GLU A 40 -6.91 19.47 0.77
N ALA A 41 -6.82 19.56 -0.55
CA ALA A 41 -5.57 19.86 -1.24
C ALA A 41 -5.11 21.30 -0.98
N ALA A 42 -6.03 22.26 -0.93
CA ALA A 42 -5.72 23.65 -0.57
C ALA A 42 -5.25 23.76 0.88
N ASP A 43 -5.91 23.08 1.82
CA ASP A 43 -5.51 23.04 3.23
C ASP A 43 -4.13 22.38 3.39
N TYR A 44 -3.89 21.26 2.70
CA TYR A 44 -2.59 20.60 2.68
C TYR A 44 -1.49 21.55 2.15
N GLN A 45 -1.74 22.23 1.03
CA GLN A 45 -0.81 23.20 0.46
C GLN A 45 -0.53 24.37 1.41
N ALA A 46 -1.54 24.87 2.12
CA ALA A 46 -1.38 25.94 3.09
C ALA A 46 -0.54 25.50 4.31
N LEU A 47 -0.70 24.26 4.77
CA LEU A 47 0.02 23.72 5.93
C LEU A 47 1.45 23.30 5.60
N PHE A 48 1.67 22.68 4.43
CA PHE A 48 2.95 22.04 4.09
C PHE A 48 3.74 22.78 3.00
N GLY A 49 3.17 23.84 2.40
CA GLY A 49 3.86 24.64 1.38
C GLY A 49 3.96 23.97 0.00
N SER A 50 3.36 22.78 -0.19
CA SER A 50 3.34 22.07 -1.48
C SER A 50 2.05 21.27 -1.66
N ALA A 51 1.63 21.05 -2.90
CA ALA A 51 0.42 20.31 -3.21
C ALA A 51 0.59 18.82 -2.86
N PRO A 52 -0.48 18.11 -2.48
CA PRO A 52 -0.40 16.69 -2.17
C PRO A 52 -0.07 15.87 -3.43
N GLN A 53 0.97 15.04 -3.35
CA GLN A 53 1.42 14.18 -4.46
C GLN A 53 0.98 12.73 -4.30
N VAL A 54 0.57 12.34 -3.10
CA VAL A 54 0.20 10.96 -2.74
C VAL A 54 -1.11 11.00 -1.96
N ALA A 55 -2.03 10.10 -2.29
CA ALA A 55 -3.27 9.93 -1.55
C ALA A 55 -3.38 8.53 -0.93
N VAL A 56 -4.07 8.46 0.21
CA VAL A 56 -4.49 7.21 0.86
C VAL A 56 -5.97 7.37 1.20
N ALA A 57 -6.82 6.49 0.68
CA ALA A 57 -8.23 6.49 1.07
C ALA A 57 -8.36 6.09 2.54
N THR A 58 -9.01 6.92 3.36
CA THR A 58 -9.35 6.54 4.73
C THR A 58 -10.13 5.23 4.70
N THR A 59 -9.67 4.24 5.48
CA THR A 59 -10.23 2.87 5.55
C THR A 59 -10.36 2.14 4.21
N PHE A 60 -9.66 2.60 3.17
CA PHE A 60 -9.63 1.99 1.86
C PHE A 60 -11.01 1.87 1.18
N VAL A 61 -11.87 2.85 1.40
CA VAL A 61 -13.15 3.00 0.68
C VAL A 61 -13.10 4.25 -0.22
N TRP A 62 -13.11 4.06 -1.55
CA TRP A 62 -13.13 5.12 -2.56
C TRP A 62 -13.62 4.59 -3.91
N ASN A 63 -13.82 5.46 -4.90
CA ASN A 63 -14.22 5.10 -6.27
C ASN A 63 -13.41 5.84 -7.33
N ASP A 64 -13.72 5.64 -8.60
CA ASP A 64 -13.10 6.29 -9.75
C ASP A 64 -13.29 7.82 -9.77
N ALA A 65 -14.44 8.35 -9.31
CA ALA A 65 -14.65 9.79 -9.17
C ALA A 65 -13.66 10.42 -8.17
N VAL A 66 -13.35 9.73 -7.08
CA VAL A 66 -12.31 10.14 -6.12
C VAL A 66 -10.92 10.13 -6.78
N GLU A 67 -10.59 9.08 -7.54
CA GLU A 67 -9.31 9.01 -8.27
C GLU A 67 -9.16 10.16 -9.27
N ALA A 68 -10.23 10.51 -9.98
CA ALA A 68 -10.25 11.63 -10.91
C ALA A 68 -10.07 12.99 -10.20
N ALA A 69 -10.76 13.20 -9.09
CA ALA A 69 -10.62 14.42 -8.30
C ALA A 69 -9.22 14.54 -7.67
N TRP A 70 -8.64 13.44 -7.17
CA TRP A 70 -7.24 13.44 -6.71
C TRP A 70 -6.26 13.78 -7.82
N ALA A 71 -6.43 13.21 -9.02
CA ALA A 71 -5.60 13.54 -10.17
C ALA A 71 -5.66 15.04 -10.51
N GLN A 72 -6.86 15.64 -10.48
CA GLN A 72 -7.05 17.08 -10.71
C GLN A 72 -6.37 17.93 -9.62
N ALA A 73 -6.29 17.44 -8.40
CA ALA A 73 -5.60 18.09 -7.29
C ALA A 73 -4.07 17.90 -7.30
N GLY A 74 -3.52 17.20 -8.29
CA GLY A 74 -2.06 17.00 -8.45
C GLY A 74 -1.52 15.73 -7.80
N VAL A 75 -2.38 14.84 -7.31
CA VAL A 75 -1.96 13.52 -6.80
C VAL A 75 -1.43 12.68 -7.96
N GLU A 76 -0.25 12.11 -7.78
CA GLU A 76 0.41 11.25 -8.78
C GLU A 76 0.37 9.77 -8.39
N ALA A 77 0.21 9.46 -7.09
CA ALA A 77 0.20 8.09 -6.58
C ALA A 77 -0.90 7.85 -5.54
N ILE A 78 -1.47 6.65 -5.54
CA ILE A 78 -2.51 6.22 -4.61
C ILE A 78 -2.02 4.97 -3.88
N ILE A 79 -1.97 5.02 -2.54
CA ILE A 79 -1.66 3.85 -1.71
C ILE A 79 -2.94 3.03 -1.49
N THR A 80 -2.86 1.73 -1.75
CA THR A 80 -4.02 0.81 -1.76
C THR A 80 -3.68 -0.52 -1.08
N PRO A 81 -4.67 -1.25 -0.53
CA PRO A 81 -4.48 -2.62 -0.05
C PRO A 81 -4.48 -3.64 -1.19
N GLY A 82 -4.42 -3.19 -2.45
CA GLY A 82 -4.51 -4.03 -3.65
C GLY A 82 -5.95 -4.34 -4.08
N ARG A 83 -6.93 -3.70 -3.43
CA ARG A 83 -8.36 -3.82 -3.74
C ARG A 83 -9.06 -2.52 -3.41
N ARG A 84 -10.06 -2.16 -4.21
CA ARG A 84 -10.89 -0.98 -3.97
C ARG A 84 -12.27 -1.42 -3.50
N ALA A 85 -12.63 -1.00 -2.29
CA ALA A 85 -14.00 -1.05 -1.81
C ALA A 85 -14.66 0.29 -2.15
N THR A 86 -15.89 0.26 -2.66
CA THR A 86 -16.61 1.49 -3.05
C THR A 86 -17.74 1.86 -2.10
N CYS A 87 -18.03 1.01 -1.10
CA CYS A 87 -19.08 1.23 -0.12
C CYS A 87 -18.71 0.67 1.26
N ARG A 88 -19.52 1.00 2.26
CA ARG A 88 -19.64 0.29 3.54
C ARG A 88 -20.93 -0.52 3.54
N ASN A 89 -20.84 -1.79 3.93
CA ASN A 89 -21.99 -2.69 4.00
C ASN A 89 -22.88 -2.42 5.23
N GLY A 90 -23.94 -3.20 5.41
CA GLY A 90 -24.84 -3.07 6.57
C GLY A 90 -24.17 -3.24 7.94
N ALA A 91 -23.02 -3.91 8.01
CA ALA A 91 -22.20 -4.05 9.21
C ALA A 91 -21.12 -2.95 9.33
N GLY A 92 -21.14 -1.95 8.43
CA GLY A 92 -20.16 -0.87 8.39
C GLY A 92 -18.82 -1.25 7.79
N GLN A 93 -18.61 -2.48 7.32
CA GLN A 93 -17.33 -2.95 6.79
C GLN A 93 -17.14 -2.54 5.32
N PRO A 94 -15.90 -2.37 4.84
CA PRO A 94 -15.64 -2.15 3.41
C PRO A 94 -16.28 -3.24 2.54
N GLY A 95 -17.07 -2.83 1.55
CA GLY A 95 -17.82 -3.68 0.64
C GLY A 95 -17.81 -3.16 -0.79
N CYS A 96 -18.65 -3.75 -1.66
CA CYS A 96 -18.77 -3.36 -3.06
C CYS A 96 -17.40 -3.32 -3.77
N VAL A 97 -16.61 -4.38 -3.59
CA VAL A 97 -15.26 -4.45 -4.17
C VAL A 97 -15.39 -4.58 -5.68
N ASP A 98 -14.87 -3.59 -6.41
CA ASP A 98 -15.04 -3.47 -7.86
C ASP A 98 -13.73 -3.63 -8.64
N ALA A 99 -12.58 -3.51 -7.96
CA ALA A 99 -11.27 -3.59 -8.59
C ALA A 99 -10.23 -4.29 -7.70
N THR A 100 -9.32 -5.01 -8.37
CA THR A 100 -8.03 -5.45 -7.83
C THR A 100 -6.95 -4.61 -8.49
N MET A 101 -5.94 -4.21 -7.72
CA MET A 101 -4.90 -3.28 -8.15
C MET A 101 -3.52 -3.84 -7.86
N LEU A 102 -2.59 -3.61 -8.78
CA LEU A 102 -1.19 -3.97 -8.64
C LEU A 102 -0.32 -2.71 -8.59
N THR A 103 0.82 -2.82 -7.92
CA THR A 103 1.81 -1.74 -7.89
C THR A 103 2.29 -1.42 -9.30
N GLY A 104 2.18 -0.15 -9.69
CA GLY A 104 2.57 0.35 -11.02
C GLY A 104 1.44 0.39 -12.04
N GLU A 105 0.28 -0.23 -11.76
CA GLU A 105 -0.93 0.01 -12.55
C GLU A 105 -1.38 1.46 -12.39
N ARG A 106 -2.16 1.94 -13.36
CA ARG A 106 -2.67 3.31 -13.38
C ARG A 106 -4.18 3.30 -13.26
N SER A 107 -4.73 4.24 -12.51
CA SER A 107 -6.15 4.56 -12.63
C SER A 107 -6.46 5.12 -14.01
N LEU A 108 -7.75 5.13 -14.38
CA LEU A 108 -8.21 5.78 -15.60
C LEU A 108 -7.90 7.28 -15.63
N ALA A 109 -7.83 7.91 -14.45
CA ALA A 109 -7.49 9.32 -14.30
C ALA A 109 -5.98 9.61 -14.35
N GLY A 110 -5.13 8.59 -14.32
CA GLY A 110 -3.69 8.73 -14.50
C GLY A 110 -2.77 8.40 -13.32
N PRO A 111 -3.14 8.66 -12.04
CA PRO A 111 -2.32 8.28 -10.89
C PRO A 111 -1.93 6.80 -10.87
N SER A 112 -0.74 6.50 -10.35
CA SER A 112 -0.24 5.14 -10.19
C SER A 112 -0.66 4.53 -8.85
N PHE A 113 -1.07 3.27 -8.85
CA PHE A 113 -1.32 2.53 -7.62
C PHE A 113 -0.01 2.01 -7.04
N LEU A 114 0.15 2.16 -5.73
CA LEU A 114 1.18 1.48 -4.94
C LEU A 114 0.49 0.63 -3.88
N VAL A 115 0.75 -0.67 -3.91
CA VAL A 115 0.10 -1.62 -3.01
C VAL A 115 0.94 -1.76 -1.75
N ARG A 116 0.34 -1.52 -0.58
CA ARG A 116 1.00 -1.74 0.71
C ARG A 116 1.38 -3.21 0.88
N ASP A 117 2.55 -3.48 1.46
CA ASP A 117 3.08 -4.84 1.62
C ASP A 117 3.05 -5.32 3.06
N VAL A 118 3.47 -4.46 4.00
CA VAL A 118 3.66 -4.80 5.40
C VAL A 118 2.82 -3.89 6.26
N TYR A 119 1.74 -4.43 6.82
CA TYR A 119 0.98 -3.76 7.88
C TYR A 119 1.70 -3.97 9.21
N PHE A 120 2.26 -2.90 9.80
CA PHE A 120 3.12 -2.93 10.98
C PHE A 120 2.59 -2.01 12.08
N GLU A 121 1.99 -2.63 13.08
CA GLU A 121 1.32 -1.95 14.20
C GLU A 121 1.78 -2.57 15.53
N PRO A 122 2.88 -2.09 16.13
CA PRO A 122 3.40 -2.65 17.38
C PRO A 122 2.39 -2.68 18.53
N ALA A 123 1.49 -1.69 18.64
CA ALA A 123 0.45 -1.69 19.67
C ALA A 123 -0.57 -2.82 19.50
N LEU A 124 -0.66 -3.42 18.30
CA LEU A 124 -1.45 -4.63 18.03
C LEU A 124 -0.63 -5.93 18.18
N GLY A 125 0.58 -5.85 18.75
CA GLY A 125 1.45 -7.00 18.97
C GLY A 125 2.33 -7.39 17.77
N HIS A 126 2.40 -6.57 16.72
CA HIS A 126 3.32 -6.82 15.62
C HIS A 126 4.78 -6.63 16.06
N VAL A 127 5.54 -7.74 16.08
CA VAL A 127 6.95 -7.75 16.49
C VAL A 127 7.88 -7.21 15.38
N PRO A 128 9.08 -6.71 15.72
CA PRO A 128 10.05 -6.16 14.76
C PRO A 128 10.35 -7.08 13.57
N GLN A 129 10.40 -8.39 13.83
CA GLN A 129 10.69 -9.40 12.81
C GLN A 129 9.71 -9.35 11.62
N ARG A 130 8.47 -8.91 11.83
CA ARG A 130 7.46 -8.77 10.77
C ARG A 130 7.91 -7.79 9.67
N LEU A 131 8.58 -6.70 10.07
CA LEU A 131 9.14 -5.72 9.13
C LEU A 131 10.27 -6.34 8.31
N VAL A 132 11.18 -7.05 8.99
CA VAL A 132 12.36 -7.69 8.39
C VAL A 132 11.95 -8.80 7.41
N ASP A 133 11.05 -9.69 7.83
CA ASP A 133 10.53 -10.77 6.99
C ASP A 133 9.82 -10.22 5.74
N GLY A 134 9.02 -9.17 5.93
CA GLY A 134 8.35 -8.47 4.85
C GLY A 134 9.32 -7.87 3.85
N LEU A 135 10.36 -7.17 4.31
CA LEU A 135 11.42 -6.63 3.48
C LEU A 135 12.13 -7.74 2.69
N GLN A 136 12.60 -8.79 3.36
CA GLN A 136 13.32 -9.90 2.72
C GLN A 136 12.45 -10.63 1.68
N ALA A 137 11.15 -10.81 1.95
CA ALA A 137 10.22 -11.37 0.99
C ALA A 137 10.13 -10.49 -0.27
N ARG A 138 9.94 -9.18 -0.13
CA ARG A 138 9.81 -8.26 -1.27
C ARG A 138 11.12 -8.09 -2.04
N THR A 139 12.26 -8.04 -1.35
CA THR A 139 13.59 -8.03 -1.99
C THR A 139 13.78 -9.26 -2.88
N ARG A 140 13.46 -10.48 -2.40
CA ARG A 140 13.53 -11.71 -3.21
C ARG A 140 12.60 -11.67 -4.42
N GLN A 141 11.46 -11.00 -4.29
CA GLN A 141 10.51 -10.81 -5.39
C GLN A 141 10.91 -9.68 -6.35
N GLY A 142 12.03 -9.00 -6.14
CA GLY A 142 12.39 -7.81 -6.91
C GLY A 142 11.31 -6.73 -6.85
N ARG A 143 10.78 -6.47 -5.66
CA ARG A 143 9.75 -5.46 -5.38
C ARG A 143 10.23 -4.54 -4.26
N ALA A 144 9.81 -3.28 -4.32
CA ALA A 144 9.89 -2.40 -3.16
C ALA A 144 9.03 -2.97 -2.01
N CYS A 145 9.37 -2.62 -0.77
CA CYS A 145 8.61 -2.99 0.43
C CYS A 145 7.91 -1.74 0.97
N LEU A 146 6.59 -1.66 0.81
CA LEU A 146 5.79 -0.59 1.41
C LEU A 146 5.31 -1.00 2.80
N VAL A 147 5.83 -0.33 3.82
CA VAL A 147 5.43 -0.53 5.22
C VAL A 147 4.42 0.54 5.63
N GLU A 148 3.31 0.11 6.18
CA GLU A 148 2.28 0.97 6.76
C GLU A 148 2.30 0.85 8.28
N THR A 149 2.20 1.99 8.96
CA THR A 149 2.08 2.08 10.42
C THR A 149 1.24 3.29 10.79
N HIS A 150 0.57 3.26 11.93
CA HIS A 150 -0.32 4.33 12.35
C HIS A 150 0.19 5.10 13.58
N ARG A 151 -0.31 6.34 13.69
CA ARG A 151 -0.04 7.23 14.83
C ARG A 151 -0.44 6.61 16.17
N PHE A 152 -1.50 5.82 16.23
CA PHE A 152 -2.00 5.27 17.50
C PHE A 152 -0.94 4.40 18.22
N ASN A 153 -0.04 3.73 17.49
CA ASN A 153 1.05 2.97 18.12
C ASN A 153 1.87 3.86 19.08
N PHE A 154 2.20 5.05 18.61
CA PHE A 154 3.04 6.01 19.32
C PHE A 154 2.26 6.85 20.34
N LEU A 155 0.94 6.68 20.43
CA LEU A 155 0.13 7.32 21.45
C LEU A 155 -0.27 6.36 22.56
N GLN A 156 -0.61 5.11 22.22
CA GLN A 156 -1.06 4.09 23.17
C GLN A 156 0.11 3.35 23.81
N ALA A 157 1.18 3.09 23.05
CA ALA A 157 2.36 2.38 23.54
C ALA A 157 3.66 3.01 22.99
N PRO A 158 3.95 4.28 23.32
CA PRO A 158 5.04 5.06 22.71
C PRO A 158 6.38 4.36 22.79
N ASP A 159 6.84 4.02 23.99
CA ASP A 159 8.17 3.44 24.21
C ASP A 159 8.30 2.07 23.53
N ALA A 160 7.30 1.21 23.68
CA ALA A 160 7.30 -0.12 23.08
C ALA A 160 7.25 -0.04 21.54
N SER A 161 6.47 0.88 20.99
CA SER A 161 6.33 1.06 19.54
C SER A 161 7.57 1.67 18.91
N LEU A 162 8.21 2.64 19.57
CA LEU A 162 9.49 3.19 19.14
C LEU A 162 10.59 2.14 19.21
N ALA A 163 10.69 1.40 20.32
CA ALA A 163 11.67 0.32 20.45
C ALA A 163 11.46 -0.77 19.40
N ALA A 164 10.22 -1.14 19.09
CA ALA A 164 9.91 -2.13 18.07
C ALA A 164 10.27 -1.65 16.67
N LEU A 165 9.95 -0.40 16.33
CA LEU A 165 10.32 0.20 15.04
C LEU A 165 11.85 0.29 14.91
N GLU A 166 12.54 0.78 15.94
CA GLU A 166 14.00 0.93 15.94
C GLU A 166 14.71 -0.42 15.80
N ALA A 167 14.27 -1.44 16.54
CA ALA A 167 14.81 -2.79 16.42
C ALA A 167 14.59 -3.36 15.01
N GLY A 168 13.40 -3.14 14.44
CA GLY A 168 13.07 -3.59 13.08
C GLY A 168 13.94 -2.92 12.02
N LEU A 169 14.15 -1.60 12.13
CA LEU A 169 14.99 -0.82 11.21
C LEU A 169 16.47 -1.22 11.31
N ARG A 170 17.00 -1.42 12.52
CA ARG A 170 18.38 -1.87 12.73
C ARG A 170 18.61 -3.26 12.12
N GLU A 171 17.71 -4.20 12.36
CA GLU A 171 17.82 -5.55 11.79
C GLU A 171 17.65 -5.52 10.26
N ALA A 172 16.75 -4.69 9.73
CA ALA A 172 16.57 -4.50 8.29
C ALA A 172 17.87 -4.01 7.62
N LEU A 173 18.55 -3.02 8.21
CA LEU A 173 19.84 -2.53 7.75
C LEU A 173 20.95 -3.60 7.83
N ALA A 174 20.96 -4.40 8.90
CA ALA A 174 21.92 -5.50 9.06
C ALA A 174 21.71 -6.62 8.01
N ARG A 175 20.45 -6.94 7.69
CA ARG A 175 20.09 -8.00 6.73
C ARG A 175 20.14 -7.56 5.28
N CYS A 176 19.96 -6.27 5.02
CA CYS A 176 19.97 -5.68 3.68
C CYS A 176 20.90 -4.46 3.69
N PRO A 177 22.22 -4.64 3.55
CA PRO A 177 23.19 -3.53 3.57
C PRO A 177 22.94 -2.50 2.46
N ASP A 178 22.39 -2.93 1.33
CA ASP A 178 22.03 -2.06 0.19
C ASP A 178 20.62 -1.45 0.32
N LEU A 179 19.99 -1.53 1.51
CA LEU A 179 18.66 -0.98 1.74
C LEU A 179 18.65 0.53 1.52
N ARG A 180 17.73 0.98 0.67
CA ARG A 180 17.41 2.39 0.47
C ARG A 180 16.02 2.71 1.00
N PHE A 181 15.93 3.74 1.84
CA PHE A 181 14.66 4.36 2.19
C PHE A 181 14.27 5.39 1.14
N ALA A 182 12.99 5.43 0.79
CA ALA A 182 12.45 6.32 -0.24
C ALA A 182 11.02 6.72 0.09
N ALA A 183 10.62 7.92 -0.33
CA ALA A 183 9.25 8.34 -0.30
C ALA A 183 8.42 7.58 -1.35
N PRO A 184 7.14 7.28 -1.09
CA PRO A 184 6.28 6.59 -2.06
C PRO A 184 6.19 7.30 -3.41
N ILE A 185 6.23 8.63 -3.42
CA ILE A 185 6.22 9.41 -4.65
C ILE A 185 7.46 9.19 -5.52
N GLU A 186 8.64 9.00 -4.91
CA GLU A 186 9.87 8.70 -5.65
C GLU A 186 9.74 7.33 -6.33
N LEU A 187 9.20 6.34 -5.63
CA LEU A 187 8.94 5.01 -6.19
C LEU A 187 7.92 5.07 -7.35
N ALA A 188 6.80 5.78 -7.18
CA ALA A 188 5.81 5.93 -8.24
C ALA A 188 6.41 6.57 -9.50
N ARG A 189 7.22 7.63 -9.33
CA ARG A 189 7.90 8.30 -10.43
C ARG A 189 8.94 7.40 -11.10
N ALA A 190 9.74 6.68 -10.32
CA ALA A 190 10.73 5.72 -10.84
C ALA A 190 10.07 4.59 -11.65
N ILE A 191 8.95 4.03 -11.17
CA ILE A 191 8.17 3.04 -11.92
C ILE A 191 7.65 3.64 -13.23
N ARG A 192 7.05 4.83 -13.16
CA ARG A 192 6.47 5.52 -14.33
C ARG A 192 7.52 5.83 -15.39
N GLN A 193 8.69 6.28 -14.97
CA GLN A 193 9.81 6.65 -15.86
C GLN A 193 10.65 5.44 -16.28
N ARG A 194 10.40 4.26 -15.69
CA ARG A 194 11.24 3.07 -15.82
C ARG A 194 12.70 3.37 -15.50
N ASP A 195 12.93 4.10 -14.42
CA ASP A 195 14.26 4.53 -14.00
C ASP A 195 15.18 3.31 -13.84
N PRO A 196 16.28 3.20 -14.63
CA PRO A 196 17.17 2.05 -14.58
C PRO A 196 17.90 1.89 -13.24
N ALA A 197 17.96 2.92 -12.39
CA ALA A 197 18.52 2.82 -11.04
C ALA A 197 17.59 2.08 -10.07
N TRP A 198 16.30 1.94 -10.39
CA TRP A 198 15.28 1.31 -9.54
C TRP A 198 14.65 0.08 -10.19
N ILE A 199 14.54 0.08 -11.52
CA ILE A 199 13.82 -0.92 -12.28
C ILE A 199 14.81 -1.88 -12.94
N GLU A 200 14.86 -3.10 -12.42
CA GLU A 200 15.65 -4.19 -12.99
C GLU A 200 15.08 -4.66 -14.33
N THR A 201 15.90 -4.62 -15.37
CA THR A 201 15.52 -4.99 -16.74
C THR A 201 16.21 -6.27 -17.23
N ARG A 202 17.29 -6.70 -16.57
CA ARG A 202 18.07 -7.88 -16.97
C ARG A 202 17.26 -9.16 -16.78
N LEU A 203 17.36 -10.07 -17.75
CA LEU A 203 16.52 -11.27 -17.79
C LEU A 203 16.72 -12.19 -16.57
N LYS A 204 17.97 -12.49 -16.21
CA LYS A 204 18.26 -13.45 -15.13
C LYS A 204 17.72 -13.01 -13.75
N PRO A 205 18.00 -11.79 -13.25
CA PRO A 205 17.40 -11.33 -11.99
C PRO A 205 15.87 -11.30 -12.03
N ARG A 206 15.28 -10.93 -13.17
CA ARG A 206 13.82 -10.94 -13.33
C ARG A 206 13.22 -12.34 -13.26
N LEU A 207 13.89 -13.36 -13.81
CA LEU A 207 13.44 -14.75 -13.69
C LEU A 207 13.49 -15.25 -12.24
N ALA A 208 14.56 -14.93 -11.51
CA ALA A 208 14.67 -15.25 -10.08
C ALA A 208 13.55 -14.56 -9.26
N ALA A 209 13.33 -13.27 -9.49
CA ALA A 209 12.25 -12.50 -8.87
C ALA A 209 10.86 -13.05 -9.22
N TRP A 210 10.63 -13.41 -10.48
CA TRP A 210 9.36 -13.98 -10.93
C TRP A 210 9.08 -15.32 -10.24
N ARG A 211 10.10 -16.17 -10.13
CA ARG A 211 9.96 -17.43 -9.41
C ARG A 211 9.65 -17.23 -7.93
N ALA A 212 10.32 -16.31 -7.25
CA ALA A 212 10.02 -15.99 -5.86
C ALA A 212 8.55 -15.56 -5.68
N ARG A 213 7.95 -14.87 -6.67
CA ARG A 213 6.52 -14.51 -6.65
C ARG A 213 5.62 -15.73 -6.86
N LEU A 214 5.99 -16.64 -7.75
CA LEU A 214 5.23 -17.86 -8.00
C LEU A 214 5.16 -18.78 -6.76
N ASP A 215 6.22 -18.81 -5.95
CA ASP A 215 6.29 -19.62 -4.72
C ASP A 215 5.27 -19.18 -3.65
N GLU A 216 4.78 -17.93 -3.72
CA GLU A 216 3.74 -17.41 -2.82
C GLU A 216 2.32 -17.76 -3.27
N ILE A 217 2.13 -18.29 -4.49
CA ILE A 217 0.82 -18.71 -4.99
C ILE A 217 0.58 -20.17 -4.55
N PRO A 218 -0.22 -20.44 -3.50
CA PRO A 218 -0.19 -21.76 -2.84
C PRO A 218 -0.63 -22.90 -3.74
N ARG A 219 -1.61 -22.66 -4.64
CA ARG A 219 -2.10 -23.65 -5.60
C ARG A 219 -1.09 -23.92 -6.72
N PHE A 220 -0.41 -22.88 -7.19
CA PHE A 220 0.60 -23.01 -8.24
C PHE A 220 1.80 -23.82 -7.74
N ARG A 221 2.29 -23.53 -6.54
CA ARG A 221 3.40 -24.26 -5.92
C ARG A 221 3.13 -25.76 -5.80
N ARG A 222 1.93 -26.15 -5.36
CA ARG A 222 1.55 -27.57 -5.25
C ARG A 222 1.47 -28.23 -6.63
N LEU A 223 0.84 -27.57 -7.60
CA LEU A 223 0.69 -28.10 -8.97
C LEU A 223 2.02 -28.18 -9.71
N SER A 224 2.94 -27.25 -9.49
CA SER A 224 4.26 -27.27 -10.12
C SER A 224 5.15 -28.39 -9.58
N GLN A 225 5.02 -28.72 -8.30
CA GLN A 225 5.68 -29.88 -7.69
C GLN A 225 5.13 -31.19 -8.26
N LEU A 226 3.81 -31.33 -8.36
CA LEU A 226 3.16 -32.56 -8.84
C LEU A 226 3.35 -32.79 -10.35
N SER A 227 3.46 -31.72 -11.14
CA SER A 227 3.66 -31.80 -12.60
C SER A 227 5.13 -31.92 -13.02
N GLY A 228 6.08 -31.88 -12.08
CA GLY A 228 7.52 -31.86 -12.39
C GLY A 228 8.02 -30.50 -12.92
N LEU A 229 7.15 -29.51 -13.12
CA LEU A 229 7.50 -28.14 -13.54
C LEU A 229 8.37 -27.40 -12.53
N ALA A 230 8.44 -27.88 -11.28
CA ALA A 230 9.32 -27.34 -10.26
C ALA A 230 10.81 -27.39 -10.67
N LEU A 231 11.24 -28.39 -11.43
CA LEU A 231 12.64 -28.59 -11.84
C LEU A 231 13.10 -27.63 -12.97
N PRO A 232 12.35 -27.43 -14.06
CA PRO A 232 12.68 -26.37 -15.02
C PRO A 232 12.57 -24.96 -14.40
N LEU A 233 11.60 -24.71 -13.52
CA LEU A 233 11.56 -23.46 -12.73
C LEU A 233 12.79 -23.34 -11.80
N ALA A 234 13.28 -24.47 -11.26
CA ALA A 234 14.52 -24.58 -10.50
C ALA A 234 15.71 -23.97 -11.24
N LEU A 235 15.84 -24.38 -12.50
CA LEU A 235 16.94 -24.03 -13.38
C LEU A 235 16.83 -22.61 -13.94
N LEU A 236 15.62 -22.11 -14.18
CA LEU A 236 15.38 -20.73 -14.65
C LEU A 236 15.74 -19.66 -13.62
N GLY A 237 15.72 -20.00 -12.32
CA GLY A 237 16.14 -19.12 -11.22
C GLY A 237 17.49 -19.47 -10.60
N GLY A 238 18.22 -20.45 -11.16
CA GLY A 238 19.43 -21.00 -10.57
C GLY A 238 20.72 -20.30 -11.02
N ARG A 239 21.44 -19.76 -10.04
CA ARG A 239 22.84 -19.25 -10.02
C ARG A 239 23.10 -17.86 -10.62
N ALA A 240 23.07 -16.86 -9.73
CA ALA A 240 24.25 -16.05 -9.41
C ALA A 240 24.70 -16.44 -8.00
#